data_AF-A0A1I1JEQ9-F1
#
_entry.id   AF-A0A1I1JEQ9-F1
#
_cell.length_a   1.000
_cell.length_b   1.000
_cell.length_c   1.000
_cell.angle_alpha   90.00
_cell.angle_beta   90.00
_cell.angle_gamma   90.00
#
_symmetry.space_group_name_H-M   'P 1'
#
loop_
_entity.id
_entity.type
_entity.pdbx_description
1 polymer ?
#
loop_
_entity_poly.entity_id
_entity_poly.type
_entity_poly.pdbx_seq_one_letter_code
_entity_poly.pdbx_strand_id
1 'polypeptide(L)'
;MPSRLLWLVAALSGLSLVVLGAWGAHGLSDRLDAAALNAWHTGVRYQAWHTLAFMIIVIWREVVPLAGQRLVLILWGAGIVLFSGSLYLLALGGPPLLGPITPLGGLVMMTGWVVLGVTGLRRRPEPS
;
A
#
# COMPACT_ATOMS: atom_id res chain seq x y z
N MET A 1 2.70 -12.09 -14.94
CA MET A 1 1.67 -11.04 -14.89
C MET A 1 1.99 -10.06 -16.00
N PRO A 2 1.15 -9.91 -17.02
CA PRO A 2 1.33 -8.82 -17.97
C PRO A 2 1.28 -7.50 -17.17
N SER A 3 2.23 -6.60 -17.43
CA SER A 3 2.39 -5.31 -16.70
C SER A 3 1.08 -4.52 -16.58
N ARG A 4 0.16 -4.70 -17.54
CA ARG A 4 -1.19 -4.12 -17.55
C ARG A 4 -1.97 -4.30 -16.24
N LEU A 5 -1.99 -5.50 -15.65
CA LEU A 5 -2.74 -5.73 -14.42
C LEU A 5 -2.11 -4.99 -13.23
N LEU A 6 -0.79 -4.92 -13.18
CA LEU A 6 -0.07 -4.21 -12.11
C LEU A 6 -0.31 -2.70 -12.20
N TRP A 7 -0.29 -2.15 -13.43
CA TRP A 7 -0.66 -0.77 -13.69
C TRP A 7 -2.12 -0.47 -13.33
N LEU A 8 -3.05 -1.39 -13.62
CA LEU A 8 -4.44 -1.25 -13.20
C LEU A 8 -4.57 -1.19 -11.68
N VAL A 9 -3.89 -2.08 -10.94
CA VAL A 9 -3.89 -2.06 -9.47
C VAL A 9 -3.32 -0.75 -8.94
N ALA A 10 -2.20 -0.27 -9.49
CA ALA A 10 -1.60 1.01 -9.10
C ALA A 10 -2.55 2.18 -9.36
N ALA A 11 -3.20 2.21 -10.54
CA ALA A 11 -4.15 3.26 -10.92
C ALA A 11 -5.39 3.26 -10.02
N LEU A 12 -5.96 2.09 -9.71
CA LEU A 12 -7.09 1.98 -8.79
C LEU A 12 -6.71 2.39 -7.37
N SER A 13 -5.52 2.02 -6.90
CA SER A 13 -5.01 2.46 -5.60
C SER A 13 -4.79 3.98 -5.55
N GLY A 14 -4.26 4.57 -6.63
CA GLY A 14 -4.07 6.02 -6.76
C GLY A 14 -5.37 6.80 -6.86
N LEU A 15 -6.35 6.30 -7.61
CA LEU A 15 -7.70 6.87 -7.66
C LEU A 15 -8.35 6.85 -6.27
N SER A 16 -8.31 5.69 -5.62
CA SER A 16 -8.87 5.52 -4.27
C SER A 16 -8.18 6.43 -3.27
N LEU A 17 -6.87 6.62 -3.38
CA LEU A 17 -6.12 7.55 -2.55
C LEU A 17 -6.66 8.99 -2.64
N VAL A 18 -6.92 9.48 -3.85
CA VAL A 18 -7.45 10.84 -4.05
C VAL A 18 -8.86 10.96 -3.47
N VAL A 19 -9.72 9.97 -3.76
CA VAL A 19 -11.11 9.94 -3.26
C VAL A 19 -11.14 9.93 -1.73
N LEU A 20 -10.41 9.00 -1.10
CA LEU A 20 -10.39 8.83 0.35
C LEU A 20 -9.67 9.98 1.06
N GLY A 21 -8.63 10.55 0.43
CA GLY A 21 -7.92 11.71 0.95
C GLY A 21 -8.82 12.96 0.98
N ALA A 22 -9.49 13.26 -0.13
CA ALA A 22 -10.43 14.38 -0.22
C ALA A 22 -11.64 14.17 0.72
N TRP A 23 -12.16 12.95 0.79
CA TRP A 23 -13.28 12.63 1.68
C TRP A 23 -12.88 12.79 3.16
N GLY A 24 -11.69 12.35 3.55
CA GLY A 24 -11.16 12.57 4.89
C GLY A 24 -11.05 14.05 5.25
N ALA A 25 -10.44 14.85 4.35
CA ALA A 25 -10.15 16.26 4.60
C ALA A 25 -11.39 17.17 4.62
N HIS A 26 -12.42 16.85 3.81
CA HIS A 26 -13.57 17.75 3.63
C HIS A 26 -14.91 17.16 4.07
N GLY A 27 -15.08 15.84 4.02
CA GLY A 27 -16.37 15.19 4.27
C GLY A 27 -16.46 14.42 5.58
N LEU A 28 -15.34 14.12 6.24
CA LEU A 28 -15.29 13.38 7.51
C LEU A 28 -14.80 14.22 8.70
N SER A 29 -14.20 15.39 8.46
CA SER A 29 -13.60 16.23 9.51
C SER A 29 -14.57 16.58 10.63
N ASP A 30 -15.84 16.83 10.30
CA ASP A 30 -16.88 17.23 11.25
C ASP A 30 -17.76 16.05 11.70
N ARG A 31 -17.47 14.83 11.20
CA ARG A 31 -18.28 13.63 11.42
C ARG A 31 -17.59 12.58 12.28
N LEU A 32 -16.26 12.58 12.30
CA LEU A 32 -15.46 11.66 13.07
C LEU A 32 -14.82 12.38 14.25
N ASP A 33 -14.65 11.68 15.37
CA ASP A 33 -13.79 12.18 16.43
C ASP A 33 -12.32 12.27 15.95
N ALA A 34 -11.51 13.00 16.72
CA ALA A 34 -10.11 13.24 16.37
C ALA A 34 -9.29 11.93 16.22
N ALA A 35 -9.61 10.89 16.99
CA ALA A 35 -8.88 9.63 16.93
C ALA A 35 -9.21 8.83 15.66
N ALA A 36 -10.49 8.72 15.31
CA ALA A 36 -10.97 8.08 14.10
C ALA A 36 -10.51 8.82 12.84
N LEU A 37 -10.54 10.16 12.85
CA LEU A 37 -10.03 10.97 11.74
C LEU A 37 -8.52 10.81 11.57
N ASN A 38 -7.75 10.77 12.66
CA ASN A 38 -6.32 10.50 12.59
C ASN A 38 -6.00 9.08 12.08
N ALA A 39 -6.80 8.09 12.49
CA ALA A 39 -6.70 6.72 11.97
C ALA A 39 -6.96 6.67 10.46
N TRP A 40 -7.99 7.38 9.98
CA TRP A 40 -8.28 7.54 8.56
C TRP A 40 -7.10 8.12 7.79
N HIS A 41 -6.58 9.27 8.24
CA HIS A 41 -5.43 9.92 7.60
C HIS A 41 -4.16 9.06 7.64
N THR A 42 -3.97 8.26 8.68
CA THR A 42 -2.89 7.27 8.75
C THR A 42 -3.07 6.22 7.66
N GLY A 43 -4.28 5.67 7.47
CA GLY A 43 -4.59 4.75 6.37
C GLY A 43 -4.26 5.35 5.00
N VAL A 44 -4.71 6.58 4.74
CA VAL A 44 -4.47 7.33 3.50
C VAL A 44 -2.97 7.48 3.26
N ARG A 45 -2.21 7.90 4.27
CA ARG A 45 -0.76 8.11 4.17
C ARG A 45 -0.01 6.82 3.85
N TYR A 46 -0.33 5.71 4.51
CA TYR A 46 0.33 4.43 4.24
C TYR A 46 -0.01 3.87 2.85
N GLN A 47 -1.26 4.05 2.40
CA GLN A 47 -1.66 3.71 1.03
C GLN A 47 -0.90 4.56 0.01
N ALA A 48 -0.73 5.86 0.25
CA ALA A 48 0.00 6.76 -0.65
C ALA A 48 1.44 6.30 -0.87
N TRP A 49 2.19 6.12 0.23
CA TRP A 49 3.60 5.75 0.15
C TRP A 49 3.81 4.40 -0.52
N HIS A 50 2.98 3.41 -0.21
CA HIS A 50 3.11 2.08 -0.82
C HIS A 50 2.57 2.04 -2.25
N THR A 51 1.62 2.89 -2.63
CA THR A 51 1.18 3.02 -4.04
C THR A 51 2.30 3.61 -4.89
N LEU A 52 2.95 4.68 -4.41
CA LEU A 52 4.09 5.28 -5.11
C LEU A 52 5.26 4.29 -5.22
N ALA A 53 5.61 3.62 -4.12
CA ALA A 53 6.64 2.59 -4.12
C ALA A 53 6.28 1.43 -5.07
N PHE A 54 5.03 0.98 -5.09
CA PHE A 54 4.54 -0.05 -6.00
C PHE A 54 4.75 0.37 -7.47
N MET A 55 4.38 1.59 -7.86
CA MET A 55 4.60 2.10 -9.21
C MET A 55 6.09 2.09 -9.60
N ILE A 56 6.97 2.51 -8.69
CA ILE A 56 8.43 2.49 -8.91
C ILE A 56 8.90 1.06 -9.20
N ILE A 57 8.41 0.06 -8.46
CA ILE A 57 8.78 -1.35 -8.67
C ILE A 57 8.19 -1.91 -9.96
N VAL A 58 6.99 -1.48 -10.39
CA VAL A 58 6.44 -1.83 -11.70
C VAL A 58 7.34 -1.31 -12.82
N ILE A 59 7.74 -0.03 -12.75
CA ILE A 59 8.66 0.58 -13.73
C ILE A 59 10.02 -0.15 -13.72
N TRP A 60 10.61 -0.36 -12.54
CA TRP A 60 11.91 -1.03 -12.43
C TRP A 60 11.87 -2.44 -13.03
N ARG A 61 10.77 -3.17 -12.85
CA ARG A 61 10.58 -4.51 -13.42
C ARG A 61 10.51 -4.52 -14.96
N GLU A 62 10.02 -3.45 -15.58
CA GLU A 62 9.98 -3.32 -17.04
C GLU A 62 11.37 -3.09 -17.64
N VAL A 63 12.28 -2.47 -16.89
CA VAL A 63 13.67 -2.21 -17.32
C VAL A 63 14.60 -3.37 -16.94
N VAL A 64 14.50 -3.87 -15.71
CA VAL A 64 15.36 -4.92 -15.16
C VAL A 64 14.49 -5.96 -14.43
N PRO A 65 14.06 -7.03 -15.11
CA PRO A 65 13.16 -8.01 -14.52
C PRO A 65 13.90 -8.89 -13.51
N LEU A 66 13.53 -8.77 -12.24
CA LEU A 66 14.02 -9.62 -11.14
C LEU A 66 12.88 -10.42 -10.53
N ALA A 67 13.13 -11.69 -10.20
CA ALA A 67 12.10 -12.59 -9.69
C ALA A 67 11.42 -12.07 -8.40
N GLY A 68 12.19 -11.44 -7.50
CA GLY A 68 11.70 -10.96 -6.21
C GLY A 68 10.74 -9.75 -6.28
N GLN A 69 10.78 -8.96 -7.37
CA GLN A 69 9.91 -7.78 -7.53
C GLN A 69 8.43 -8.14 -7.48
N ARG A 70 8.04 -9.30 -8.04
CA ARG A 70 6.63 -9.75 -8.00
C ARG A 70 6.14 -9.96 -6.57
N LEU A 71 6.99 -10.52 -5.70
CA LEU A 71 6.64 -10.75 -4.31
C LEU A 71 6.52 -9.42 -3.54
N VAL A 72 7.41 -8.44 -3.80
CA VAL A 72 7.30 -7.08 -3.25
C VAL A 72 5.93 -6.46 -3.57
N LEU A 73 5.53 -6.51 -4.84
CA LEU A 73 4.25 -5.96 -5.30
C LEU A 73 3.04 -6.64 -4.63
N ILE A 74 3.06 -7.97 -4.51
CA ILE A 74 1.99 -8.72 -3.83
C ILE A 74 1.91 -8.33 -2.36
N LEU A 75 3.05 -8.28 -1.66
CA LEU A 75 3.11 -7.94 -0.24
C LEU A 75 2.61 -6.52 0.00
N TRP A 76 3.06 -5.52 -0.75
CA TRP A 76 2.57 -4.16 -0.57
C TRP A 76 1.10 -4.00 -0.96
N GLY A 77 0.65 -4.62 -2.05
CA GLY A 77 -0.78 -4.60 -2.43
C GLY A 77 -1.67 -5.20 -1.34
N ALA A 78 -1.34 -6.39 -0.84
CA ALA A 78 -2.06 -7.02 0.27
C ALA A 78 -1.95 -6.19 1.56
N GLY A 79 -0.77 -5.66 1.86
CA GLY A 79 -0.52 -4.80 3.00
C GLY A 79 -1.39 -3.55 2.99
N ILE A 80 -1.54 -2.87 1.83
CA ILE A 80 -2.44 -1.70 1.68
C ILE A 80 -3.88 -2.08 2.03
N VAL A 81 -4.39 -3.18 1.48
CA VAL A 81 -5.77 -3.63 1.75
C VAL A 81 -5.96 -3.96 3.22
N LEU A 82 -5.01 -4.69 3.83
CA LEU A 82 -5.12 -5.12 5.22
C LEU A 82 -4.90 -3.98 6.23
N PHE A 83 -3.94 -3.09 6.00
CA PHE A 83 -3.59 -2.00 6.92
C PHE A 83 -4.47 -0.77 6.70
N SER A 84 -4.48 -0.22 5.48
CA SER A 84 -5.23 1.00 5.20
C SER A 84 -6.72 0.72 5.13
N GLY A 85 -7.13 -0.39 4.50
CA GLY A 85 -8.53 -0.80 4.44
C GLY A 85 -9.17 -1.02 5.81
N SER A 86 -8.47 -1.68 6.74
CA SER A 86 -8.98 -1.87 8.11
C SER A 86 -9.14 -0.55 8.85
N LEU A 87 -8.20 0.40 8.70
CA LEU A 87 -8.28 1.72 9.32
C LEU A 87 -9.46 2.53 8.78
N TYR A 88 -9.73 2.48 7.48
CA TYR A 88 -10.91 3.14 6.89
C TYR A 88 -12.20 2.56 7.44
N LEU A 89 -12.30 1.23 7.50
CA LEU A 89 -13.49 0.55 8.02
C LEU A 89 -13.68 0.83 9.51
N LEU A 90 -12.63 0.78 10.33
CA LEU A 90 -12.69 1.11 11.76
C LEU A 90 -13.13 2.55 12.00
N ALA A 91 -12.59 3.50 11.23
CA ALA A 91 -12.97 4.91 11.32
C ALA A 91 -14.45 5.13 10.98
N LEU A 92 -15.05 4.28 10.14
CA LEU A 92 -16.47 4.32 9.79
C LEU A 92 -17.37 3.45 10.70
N GLY A 93 -16.86 3.00 11.85
CA GLY A 93 -17.63 2.20 12.82
C GLY A 93 -17.68 0.70 12.50
N GLY A 94 -16.71 0.20 11.74
CA GLY A 94 -16.54 -1.23 11.46
C GLY A 94 -16.25 -2.06 12.71
N PRO A 95 -16.35 -3.40 12.61
CA PRO A 95 -16.26 -4.28 13.78
C PRO A 95 -14.87 -4.21 14.45
N PRO A 96 -14.80 -4.30 15.80
CA PRO A 96 -13.54 -4.24 16.55
C PRO A 96 -12.50 -5.30 16.14
N LEU A 97 -12.94 -6.42 15.56
CA LEU A 97 -12.08 -7.48 15.03
C LEU A 97 -11.12 -7.00 13.93
N LEU A 98 -11.41 -5.85 13.30
CA LEU A 98 -10.51 -5.23 12.34
C LEU A 98 -9.26 -4.63 13.01
N GLY A 99 -9.31 -4.34 14.31
CA GLY A 99 -8.18 -3.77 15.06
C GLY A 99 -6.90 -4.60 14.94
N PRO A 100 -6.94 -5.92 15.23
CA PRO A 100 -5.80 -6.83 15.01
C PRO A 100 -5.38 -7.03 13.55
N ILE A 101 -6.22 -6.70 12.56
CA ILE A 101 -5.86 -6.83 11.13
C ILE A 101 -4.88 -5.74 10.70
N THR A 102 -5.04 -4.53 11.25
CA THR A 102 -4.14 -3.40 10.97
C THR A 102 -2.66 -3.74 11.19
N PRO A 103 -2.20 -4.19 12.38
CA PRO A 103 -0.79 -4.52 12.59
C PRO A 103 -0.31 -5.66 11.70
N LEU A 104 -1.15 -6.64 11.37
CA LEU A 104 -0.81 -7.70 10.41
C LEU A 104 -0.51 -7.12 9.02
N GLY A 105 -1.35 -6.20 8.53
CA GLY A 105 -1.09 -5.48 7.28
C GLY A 105 0.24 -4.72 7.30
N GLY A 106 0.60 -4.13 8.45
CA GLY A 106 1.87 -3.45 8.65
C GLY A 106 3.07 -4.41 8.54
N LEU A 107 2.98 -5.59 9.16
CA LEU A 107 4.01 -6.63 9.07
C LEU A 107 4.18 -7.14 7.62
N VAL A 108 3.07 -7.28 6.89
CA VAL A 108 3.10 -7.64 5.46
C VAL A 108 3.83 -6.55 4.65
N MET A 109 3.55 -5.27 4.90
CA MET A 109 4.26 -4.16 4.26
C MET A 109 5.77 -4.16 4.57
N MET A 110 6.14 -4.33 5.84
CA MET A 110 7.53 -4.43 6.29
C MET A 110 8.27 -5.59 5.60
N THR A 111 7.61 -6.74 5.49
CA THR A 111 8.16 -7.90 4.76
C THR A 111 8.42 -7.54 3.30
N GLY A 112 7.53 -6.76 2.67
CA GLY A 112 7.74 -6.24 1.32
C GLY A 112 9.02 -5.43 1.17
N TRP A 113 9.33 -4.56 2.14
CA TRP A 113 10.58 -3.78 2.17
C TRP A 113 11.82 -4.67 2.33
N VAL A 114 11.76 -5.68 3.20
CA VAL A 114 12.85 -6.66 3.37
C VAL A 114 13.09 -7.42 2.07
N VAL A 115 12.03 -7.91 1.42
CA VAL A 115 12.12 -8.61 0.14
C VAL A 115 12.69 -7.69 -0.95
N LEU A 116 12.32 -6.41 -0.97
CA LEU A 116 12.90 -5.44 -1.89
C LEU A 116 14.42 -5.32 -1.70
N GLY A 117 14.87 -5.14 -0.46
CA GLY A 117 16.31 -5.07 -0.14
C GLY A 117 17.07 -6.31 -0.62
N VAL A 118 16.55 -7.50 -0.31
CA VAL A 118 17.14 -8.78 -0.77
C VAL A 118 17.14 -8.88 -2.30
N THR A 119 16.07 -8.44 -2.95
CA THR A 119 15.95 -8.46 -4.42
C THR A 119 16.99 -7.57 -5.07
N GLY A 120 17.19 -6.36 -4.53
CA GLY A 120 18.22 -5.43 -5.01
C GLY A 120 19.63 -5.95 -4.81
N LEU A 121 19.95 -6.49 -3.62
CA LEU A 121 21.28 -7.00 -3.28
C LEU A 121 21.68 -8.25 -4.09
N ARG A 122 20.71 -9.07 -4.51
CA ARG A 122 20.95 -10.26 -5.33
C ARG A 122 21.11 -9.94 -6.82
N ARG A 123 20.91 -8.69 -7.24
CA ARG A 123 21.17 -8.27 -8.62
C ARG A 123 22.69 -8.31 -8.86
N ARG A 124 23.13 -9.23 -9.71
CA ARG A 124 24.53 -9.23 -10.18
C ARG A 124 24.73 -8.00 -11.10
N PRO A 125 25.82 -7.23 -10.94
CA PRO A 125 26.22 -6.27 -11.96
C PRO A 125 26.41 -7.02 -13.29
N GLU A 126 25.93 -6.46 -14.39
CA GLU A 126 26.33 -7.01 -15.70
C GLU A 126 27.83 -6.75 -15.88
N PRO A 127 28.61 -7.73 -16.36
CA PRO A 127 29.99 -7.50 -16.73
C PRO A 127 30.01 -6.48 -17.88
N SER A 128 30.68 -5.35 -17.65
CA SER A 128 30.96 -4.30 -18.64
C SER A 128 31.90 -4.78 -19.72
#